data_AF-A0A821KIL1-F1
#
_entry.id   AF-A0A821KIL1-F1
#
_cell.length_a   1.000
_cell.length_b   1.000
_cell.length_c   1.000
_cell.angle_alpha   90.00
_cell.angle_beta   90.00
_cell.angle_gamma   90.00
#
_symmetry.space_group_name_H-M   'P 1'
#
loop_
_entity.id
_entity.type
_entity.pdbx_description
1 polymer ?
#
loop_
_entity_poly.entity_id
_entity_poly.type
_entity_poly.pdbx_seq_one_letter_code
_entity_poly.pdbx_strand_id
1 'polypeptide(L)'
;MHGQTTADGCSSGAYVILPVNQKQVTVYVGISFVSIEQARINLQMQTKLESFDSIRNFIQQTWLNEMSRFEATAEWNRESEIKFNTALVHSMSSPTIWDESNRVYLGFD
;
A
#
# COMPACT_ATOMS: atom_id res chain seq x y z
N MET A 1 4.14 -32.87 1.31
CA MET A 1 2.78 -32.33 1.49
C MET A 1 2.31 -31.82 0.13
N HIS A 2 1.17 -32.31 -0.37
CA HIS A 2 0.56 -31.76 -1.58
C HIS A 2 -0.43 -30.68 -1.16
N GLY A 3 0.02 -29.43 -1.14
CA GLY A 3 -0.88 -28.28 -1.00
C GLY A 3 -1.60 -28.02 -2.33
N GLN A 4 -2.83 -27.51 -2.26
CA GLN A 4 -3.51 -26.97 -3.43
C GLN A 4 -3.04 -25.53 -3.67
N THR A 5 -2.93 -25.13 -4.94
CA THR A 5 -2.54 -23.75 -5.32
C THR A 5 -3.74 -22.81 -5.43
N THR A 6 -4.95 -23.34 -5.29
CA THR A 6 -6.23 -22.61 -5.37
C THR A 6 -7.20 -23.18 -4.34
N ALA A 7 -8.00 -22.31 -3.72
CA ALA A 7 -9.07 -22.70 -2.81
C ALA A 7 -10.24 -21.72 -2.98
N ASP A 8 -11.44 -22.24 -3.19
CA ASP A 8 -12.66 -21.44 -3.39
C ASP A 8 -13.67 -21.72 -2.27
N GLY A 9 -14.17 -20.66 -1.63
CA GLY A 9 -15.19 -20.74 -0.57
C GLY A 9 -15.05 -19.63 0.48
N CYS A 10 -16.09 -19.42 1.29
CA CYS A 10 -16.15 -18.32 2.27
C CYS A 10 -15.07 -18.34 3.37
N SER A 11 -14.35 -19.46 3.50
CA SER A 11 -13.29 -19.66 4.50
C SER A 11 -12.01 -20.20 3.86
N SER A 12 -11.61 -19.64 2.71
CA SER A 12 -10.33 -19.94 2.08
C SER A 12 -9.16 -19.28 2.82
N GLY A 13 -8.04 -19.98 2.92
CA GLY A 13 -6.80 -19.45 3.49
C GLY A 13 -5.58 -20.18 2.96
N ALA A 14 -4.41 -19.61 3.19
CA ALA A 14 -3.13 -20.18 2.78
C ALA A 14 -2.11 -20.06 3.92
N TYR A 15 -1.18 -21.01 3.97
CA TYR A 15 0.00 -20.93 4.80
C TYR A 15 1.23 -21.15 3.93
N VAL A 16 2.33 -20.52 4.30
CA VAL A 16 3.65 -20.73 3.68
C VAL A 16 4.57 -21.35 4.72
N ILE A 17 5.28 -22.41 4.33
CA ILE A 17 6.31 -23.03 5.17
C ILE A 17 7.66 -22.45 4.76
N LEU A 18 8.37 -21.89 5.73
CA LEU A 18 9.68 -21.29 5.53
C LEU A 18 10.78 -22.19 6.12
N PRO A 19 12.01 -22.15 5.58
CA PRO A 19 13.15 -22.82 6.18
C PRO A 19 13.41 -22.33 7.61
N VAL A 20 13.84 -23.23 8.50
CA VAL A 20 14.08 -22.94 9.93
C VAL A 20 15.09 -21.79 10.15
N ASN A 21 16.01 -21.59 9.21
CA ASN A 21 17.05 -20.56 9.30
C ASN A 21 16.66 -19.25 8.59
N GLN A 22 15.43 -19.13 8.06
CA GLN A 22 14.96 -17.92 7.39
C GLN A 22 14.60 -16.84 8.43
N LYS A 23 15.42 -15.79 8.53
CA LYS A 23 15.22 -14.71 9.51
C LYS A 23 14.25 -13.61 9.06
N GLN A 24 14.11 -13.41 7.75
CA GLN A 24 13.29 -12.34 7.18
C GLN A 24 12.63 -12.80 5.89
N VAL A 25 11.36 -12.44 5.70
CA VAL A 25 10.62 -12.66 4.46
C VAL A 25 9.97 -11.36 4.07
N THR A 26 10.10 -10.99 2.80
CA THR A 26 9.39 -9.85 2.22
C THR A 26 8.22 -10.38 1.42
N VAL A 27 7.03 -9.85 1.67
CA VAL A 27 5.80 -10.21 0.96
C VAL A 27 5.28 -8.97 0.25
N TYR A 28 4.94 -9.12 -1.03
CA TYR A 28 4.28 -8.10 -1.83
C TYR A 28 2.84 -8.53 -2.07
N VAL A 29 1.89 -7.63 -1.81
CA VAL A 29 0.46 -7.88 -1.99
C VAL A 29 -0.07 -6.87 -3.00
N GLY A 30 -0.49 -7.35 -4.16
CA GLY A 30 -1.21 -6.57 -5.15
C GLY A 30 -2.71 -6.69 -4.95
N ILE A 31 -3.43 -5.58 -5.12
CA ILE A 31 -4.90 -5.54 -5.12
C ILE A 31 -5.40 -4.97 -6.44
N SER A 32 -6.58 -5.42 -6.85
CA SER A 32 -7.29 -4.94 -8.03
C SER A 32 -8.79 -5.23 -7.86
N PHE A 33 -9.61 -4.27 -8.27
CA PHE A 33 -11.05 -4.42 -8.46
C PHE A 33 -11.37 -5.14 -9.78
N VAL A 34 -10.43 -5.21 -10.72
CA VAL A 34 -10.64 -5.78 -12.07
C VAL A 34 -10.33 -7.27 -12.11
N SER A 35 -9.12 -7.69 -11.73
CA SER A 35 -8.73 -9.11 -11.81
C SER A 35 -7.44 -9.42 -11.06
N ILE A 36 -7.15 -10.71 -10.84
CA ILE A 36 -5.85 -11.16 -10.29
C ILE A 36 -4.70 -10.77 -11.23
N GLU A 37 -4.90 -10.81 -12.55
CA GLU A 37 -3.86 -10.41 -13.51
C GLU A 37 -3.55 -8.92 -13.41
N GLN A 38 -4.59 -8.10 -13.31
CA GLN A 38 -4.41 -6.67 -13.10
C GLN A 38 -3.77 -6.37 -11.73
N ALA A 39 -4.08 -7.15 -10.68
CA ALA A 39 -3.38 -7.03 -9.39
C ALA A 39 -1.86 -7.29 -9.52
N ARG A 40 -1.45 -8.25 -10.36
CA ARG A 40 -0.01 -8.49 -10.66
C ARG A 40 0.62 -7.32 -11.40
N ILE A 41 -0.10 -6.76 -12.39
CA ILE A 41 0.32 -5.58 -13.15
C ILE A 41 0.51 -4.37 -12.22
N ASN A 42 -0.46 -4.11 -11.34
CA ASN A 42 -0.38 -3.06 -10.32
C ASN A 42 0.84 -3.25 -9.42
N LEU A 43 1.02 -4.46 -8.89
CA LEU A 43 2.14 -4.79 -8.01
C LEU A 43 3.48 -4.49 -8.70
N GLN A 44 3.66 -4.95 -9.94
CA GLN A 44 4.89 -4.73 -10.69
C GLN A 44 5.14 -3.26 -10.98
N MET A 45 4.13 -2.50 -11.39
CA MET A 45 4.30 -1.08 -11.72
C MET A 45 4.54 -0.20 -10.50
N GLN A 46 3.81 -0.45 -9.41
CA GLN A 46 3.87 0.38 -8.20
C GLN A 46 5.11 0.11 -7.37
N THR A 47 5.57 -1.14 -7.32
CA THR A 47 6.71 -1.53 -6.46
C THR A 47 7.99 -1.78 -7.23
N LYS A 48 7.91 -2.14 -8.52
CA LYS A 48 9.02 -2.65 -9.34
C LYS A 48 9.78 -3.82 -8.68
N LEU A 49 9.19 -4.45 -7.66
CA LEU A 49 9.81 -5.43 -6.78
C LEU A 49 11.12 -4.91 -6.13
N GLU A 50 11.21 -3.60 -5.87
CA GLU A 50 12.29 -3.01 -5.08
C GLU A 50 12.24 -3.44 -3.62
N SER A 51 13.35 -3.30 -2.89
CA SER A 51 13.42 -3.71 -1.49
C SER A 51 12.40 -2.98 -0.61
N PHE A 52 11.99 -3.62 0.49
CA PHE A 52 11.09 -3.04 1.47
C PHE A 52 11.55 -1.65 1.94
N ASP A 53 12.85 -1.51 2.25
CA ASP A 53 13.41 -0.25 2.70
C ASP A 53 13.41 0.83 1.60
N SER A 54 13.65 0.45 0.34
CA SER A 54 13.54 1.38 -0.81
C SER A 54 12.13 1.95 -0.92
N ILE A 55 11.13 1.06 -0.92
CA ILE A 55 9.72 1.44 -1.03
C ILE A 55 9.29 2.29 0.16
N ARG A 56 9.68 1.90 1.39
CA ARG A 56 9.39 2.66 2.61
C ARG A 56 9.94 4.09 2.52
N ASN A 57 11.21 4.22 2.13
CA ASN A 57 11.85 5.52 2.00
C ASN A 57 11.19 6.37 0.92
N PHE A 58 10.90 5.79 -0.24
CA PHE A 58 10.21 6.47 -1.34
C PHE A 58 8.84 7.00 -0.90
N ILE A 59 8.02 6.17 -0.24
CA ILE A 59 6.70 6.57 0.26
C ILE A 59 6.83 7.68 1.31
N GLN A 60 7.79 7.56 2.23
CA GLN A 60 8.02 8.59 3.24
C GLN A 60 8.38 9.93 2.62
N GLN A 61 9.27 9.96 1.62
CA GLN A 61 9.63 11.19 0.92
C GLN A 61 8.47 11.78 0.13
N THR A 62 7.64 10.91 -0.49
CA THR A 62 6.43 11.33 -1.20
C THR A 62 5.46 12.05 -0.26
N TRP A 63 5.21 11.49 0.93
CA TRP A 63 4.37 12.13 1.94
C TRP A 63 4.95 13.46 2.44
N LEU A 64 6.25 13.51 2.75
CA LEU A 64 6.89 14.76 3.17
C LEU A 64 6.78 15.85 2.11
N ASN A 65 6.93 15.49 0.83
CA ASN A 65 6.77 16.42 -0.28
C ASN A 65 5.32 16.94 -0.37
N GLU A 66 4.32 16.07 -0.32
CA GLU A 66 2.90 16.50 -0.37
C GLU A 66 2.51 17.36 0.83
N MET A 67 2.95 16.97 2.04
CA MET A 67 2.65 17.72 3.26
C MET A 67 3.33 19.09 3.29
N SER A 68 4.48 19.25 2.63
CA SER A 68 5.19 20.54 2.58
C SER A 68 4.42 21.63 1.82
N ARG A 69 3.40 21.26 1.05
CA ARG A 69 2.52 22.19 0.32
C ARG A 69 1.58 22.96 1.26
N PHE A 70 1.44 22.53 2.51
CA PHE A 70 0.56 23.13 3.50
C PHE A 70 1.37 23.98 4.48
N GLU A 71 1.31 25.30 4.32
CA GLU A 71 1.93 26.23 5.26
C GLU A 71 0.91 26.72 6.28
N ALA A 72 1.27 26.65 7.57
CA ALA A 72 0.46 27.16 8.67
C ALA A 72 1.33 27.94 9.66
N THR A 73 0.87 29.15 10.00
CA THR A 73 1.51 30.00 11.01
C THR A 73 0.73 29.89 12.32
N ALA A 74 1.39 29.42 13.38
CA ALA A 74 0.82 29.28 14.71
C ALA A 74 1.93 29.32 15.77
N GLU A 75 1.57 29.51 17.04
CA GLU A 75 2.46 29.23 18.17
C GLU A 75 2.61 27.71 18.32
N TRP A 76 3.61 27.16 17.64
CA TRP A 76 3.83 25.72 17.61
C TRP A 76 4.36 25.19 18.95
N ASN A 77 3.66 24.23 19.51
CA ASN A 77 4.17 23.27 20.48
C ASN A 77 4.05 21.84 19.93
N ARG A 78 4.71 20.87 20.57
CA ARG A 78 4.73 19.48 20.10
C ARG A 78 3.33 18.88 19.92
N GLU A 79 2.39 19.21 20.79
CA GLU A 79 1.02 18.72 20.73
C GLU A 79 0.27 19.28 19.49
N SER A 80 0.38 20.58 19.26
CA SER A 80 -0.24 21.25 18.10
C SER A 80 0.33 20.74 16.77
N GLU A 81 1.63 20.48 16.70
CA GLU A 81 2.30 19.91 15.54
C GLU A 81 1.80 18.49 15.22
N ILE A 82 1.65 17.64 16.24
CA ILE A 82 1.10 16.29 16.08
C ILE A 82 -0.36 16.37 15.58
N LYS A 83 -1.18 17.22 16.19
CA LYS A 83 -2.60 17.37 15.81
C LYS A 83 -2.74 17.83 14.36
N PHE A 84 -2.01 18.86 13.96
CA PHE A 84 -2.04 19.40 12.60
C PHE A 84 -1.64 18.34 11.57
N ASN A 85 -0.47 17.71 11.75
CA ASN A 85 0.04 16.70 10.82
C ASN A 85 -0.86 15.45 10.76
N THR A 86 -1.41 15.02 11.89
CA THR A 86 -2.34 13.88 11.93
C THR A 86 -3.64 14.19 11.19
N ALA A 87 -4.22 15.37 11.41
CA ALA A 87 -5.40 15.81 10.68
C ALA A 87 -5.16 15.91 9.17
N LEU A 88 -3.97 16.40 8.78
CA LEU A 88 -3.57 16.50 7.38
C LEU A 88 -3.48 15.12 6.73
N VAL A 89 -2.83 14.15 7.36
CA VAL A 89 -2.77 12.76 6.89
C VAL A 89 -4.17 12.15 6.75
N HIS A 90 -5.06 12.35 7.74
CA HIS A 90 -6.44 11.88 7.65
C HIS A 90 -7.19 12.49 6.47
N SER A 91 -7.02 13.80 6.23
CA SER A 91 -7.70 14.49 5.13
C SER A 91 -7.27 13.99 3.75
N MET A 92 -6.00 13.56 3.60
CA MET A 92 -5.44 13.07 2.34
C MET A 92 -5.65 11.56 2.12
N SER A 93 -6.16 10.83 3.12
CA SER A 93 -6.37 9.38 3.02
C SER A 93 -7.66 9.00 2.29
N SER A 94 -8.43 9.97 1.79
CA SER A 94 -9.69 9.75 1.10
C SER A 94 -9.96 10.85 0.05
N PRO A 95 -10.70 10.56 -1.02
CA PRO A 95 -11.28 9.26 -1.39
C PRO A 95 -10.20 8.25 -1.85
N THR A 96 -10.51 6.96 -1.76
CA THR A 96 -9.67 5.90 -2.35
C THR A 96 -9.55 6.11 -3.86
N ILE A 97 -8.36 5.90 -4.42
CA ILE A 97 -8.14 5.91 -5.86
C ILE A 97 -8.70 4.61 -6.45
N TRP A 98 -9.67 4.72 -7.36
CA TRP A 98 -10.31 3.57 -8.03
C TRP A 98 -9.66 3.23 -9.38
N ASP A 99 -8.96 4.19 -9.97
CA ASP A 99 -8.21 3.97 -11.20
C ASP A 99 -6.95 3.15 -10.88
N GLU A 100 -6.75 2.08 -11.63
CA GLU A 100 -5.63 1.18 -11.49
C GLU A 100 -4.52 1.53 -12.49
N SER A 101 -3.38 0.86 -12.35
CA SER A 101 -2.25 1.07 -13.25
C SER A 101 -2.67 0.73 -14.69
N ASN A 102 -2.16 1.49 -15.68
CA ASN A 102 -2.67 1.52 -17.07
C ASN A 102 -4.04 2.19 -17.27
N ARG A 103 -4.54 2.96 -16.28
CA ARG A 103 -5.76 3.78 -16.39
C ARG A 103 -7.02 2.96 -16.67
N VAL A 104 -7.10 1.79 -16.04
CA VAL A 104 -8.29 0.93 -16.06
C VAL A 104 -9.04 1.08 -14.74
N TYR A 105 -10.36 1.01 -14.77
CA TYR A 105 -11.20 1.06 -13.59
C TYR A 105 -12.39 0.12 -13.77
N LEU A 106 -12.98 -0.34 -12.66
CA LEU A 106 -14.20 -1.11 -12.69
C LEU A 106 -15.40 -0.16 -12.85
N GLY A 107 -16.09 -0.25 -13.98
CA GLY A 107 -17.36 0.44 -14.22
C GLY A 107 -18.48 -0.08 -13.32
N PHE A 108 -19.55 0.71 -13.19
CA PHE A 108 -20.74 0.34 -12.43
C PHE A 108 -21.81 -0.39 -13.27
N ASP A 109 -21.53 -0.64 -14.54
CA ASP A 109 -22.44 -1.24 -15.53
C ASP A 109 -22.48 -2.78 -15.50
#